data_AF-A0A1X1YI59-F1
#
_entry.id   AF-A0A1X1YI59-F1
#
_cell.length_a   1.000
_cell.length_b   1.000
_cell.length_c   1.000
_cell.angle_alpha   90.00
_cell.angle_beta   90.00
_cell.angle_gamma   90.00
#
_symmetry.space_group_name_H-M   'P 1'
#
loop_
_entity.id
_entity.type
_entity.pdbx_description
1 polymer ?
#
loop_
_entity_poly.entity_id
_entity_poly.type
_entity_poly.pdbx_seq_one_letter_code
_entity_poly.pdbx_strand_id
1 'polypeptide(L)' 'MAVTQVDLDEETLREVMRIAGVHTKKEAVNLAMRDYVERFKRIEALARSREHARNWDYDGWLVARADEKAAGKATG' A
#
# COMPACT_ATOMS: atom_id res chain seq x y z
N MET A 1 14.50 -19.30 1.60
CA MET A 1 14.89 -18.31 2.63
C MET A 1 16.35 -18.01 2.41
N ALA A 2 16.72 -16.75 2.20
CA ALA A 2 18.12 -16.34 2.07
C ALA A 2 18.69 -16.01 3.46
N VAL A 3 19.98 -16.29 3.67
CA VAL A 3 20.69 -15.91 4.90
C VAL A 3 21.51 -14.67 4.60
N THR A 4 21.37 -13.64 5.43
CA THR A 4 22.07 -12.37 5.29
C THR A 4 22.60 -11.96 6.65
N GLN A 5 23.86 -11.54 6.73
CA GLN A 5 24.44 -10.98 7.94
C GLN A 5 24.23 -9.46 7.94
N VAL A 6 23.61 -8.95 9.00
CA VAL A 6 23.34 -7.53 9.22
C VAL A 6 23.58 -7.21 10.68
N ASP A 7 24.25 -6.10 10.96
CA ASP A 7 24.39 -5.59 12.31
C ASP A 7 23.11 -4.90 12.74
N LEU A 8 22.64 -5.22 13.95
CA LEU A 8 21.40 -4.72 14.52
C LEU A 8 21.68 -4.20 15.92
N ASP A 9 21.05 -3.08 16.26
CA ASP A 9 21.03 -2.60 17.64
C ASP A 9 20.30 -3.61 18.53
N GLU A 10 21.01 -4.14 19.52
CA GLU A 10 20.53 -5.24 20.37
C GLU A 10 19.39 -4.80 21.29
N GLU A 11 19.38 -3.54 21.72
CA GLU A 11 18.31 -3.00 22.55
C GLU A 11 17.00 -2.88 21.76
N THR A 12 17.07 -2.30 20.55
CA THR A 12 15.94 -2.22 19.62
C THR A 12 15.42 -3.61 19.27
N LEU A 13 16.30 -4.58 19.01
CA LEU A 13 15.90 -5.94 18.69
C LEU A 13 15.17 -6.61 19.85
N ARG A 14 15.64 -6.42 21.09
CA ARG A 14 14.95 -6.91 22.29
C ARG A 14 13.57 -6.29 22.46
N GLU A 15 13.44 -5.00 22.18
CA GLU A 15 12.16 -4.31 22.27
C GLU A 15 11.17 -4.81 21.21
N VAL A 16 11.63 -5.03 19.98
CA VAL A 16 10.82 -5.68 18.92
C VAL A 16 10.38 -7.07 19.36
N MET A 17 11.28 -7.89 19.93
CA MET A 17 10.93 -9.22 20.45
C MET A 17 9.86 -9.15 21.54
N ARG A 18 9.96 -8.18 22.46
CA ARG A 18 8.98 -7.95 23.53
C ARG A 18 7.62 -7.55 22.97
N ILE A 19 7.59 -6.61 22.03
CA ILE A 19 6.35 -6.13 21.39
C ILE A 19 5.69 -7.24 20.55
N ALA A 20 6.48 -8.01 19.81
CA ALA A 20 6.01 -9.09 18.95
C ALA A 20 5.69 -10.39 19.73
N GLY A 21 6.11 -10.50 20.99
CA GLY A 21 5.89 -11.69 21.82
C GLY A 21 6.67 -12.93 21.34
N VAL A 22 7.84 -12.74 20.73
CA VAL A 22 8.65 -13.82 20.15
C VAL A 22 9.95 -14.04 20.93
N HIS A 23 10.46 -15.28 20.87
CA HIS A 23 11.61 -15.70 21.67
C HIS A 23 12.92 -15.75 20.88
N THR A 24 12.87 -15.63 19.55
CA THR A 24 14.08 -15.63 18.72
C THR A 24 14.27 -14.34 17.93
N LYS A 25 15.54 -13.94 17.78
CA LYS A 25 15.96 -12.78 16.96
C LYS A 25 15.46 -12.90 15.52
N LYS A 26 15.55 -14.11 14.95
CA LYS A 26 15.10 -14.41 13.58
C LYS A 26 13.61 -14.19 13.41
N GLU A 27 12.78 -14.62 14.36
CA GLU A 27 11.34 -14.39 14.32
C GLU A 27 11.01 -12.90 14.39
N ALA A 28 11.66 -12.17 15.29
CA ALA A 28 11.47 -10.72 15.41
C ALA A 28 11.80 -9.97 14.12
N VAL A 29 12.95 -10.25 13.50
CA VAL A 29 13.37 -9.61 12.24
C VAL A 29 12.40 -9.97 11.11
N ASN A 30 12.01 -11.23 10.98
CA ASN A 30 11.09 -11.65 9.93
C ASN A 30 9.70 -11.03 10.09
N LEU A 31 9.19 -10.93 11.32
CA LEU A 31 7.92 -10.27 11.61
C LEU A 31 8.00 -8.78 11.30
N ALA A 32 9.02 -8.09 11.80
CA ALA A 32 9.21 -6.66 11.57
C ALA A 32 9.30 -6.32 10.08
N MET A 33 10.00 -7.13 9.28
CA MET A 33 10.07 -6.93 7.83
C MET A 33 8.72 -7.12 7.12
N ARG A 34 7.93 -8.14 7.52
CA ARG A 34 6.59 -8.35 6.97
C ARG A 34 5.67 -7.17 7.31
N ASP A 35 5.69 -6.76 8.58
CA ASP A 35 4.91 -5.63 9.08
C ASP A 35 5.26 -4.32 8.35
N TYR A 36 6.56 -4.09 8.11
CA TYR A 36 7.02 -2.93 7.35
C TYR A 36 6.45 -2.91 5.93
N VAL A 37 6.53 -4.03 5.22
CA VAL A 37 6.00 -4.15 3.85
C VAL A 37 4.47 -3.98 3.84
N GLU A 38 3.76 -4.55 4.80
CA GLU A 38 2.30 -4.44 4.90
C GLU A 38 1.85 -3.00 5.20
N ARG A 39 2.52 -2.32 6.14
CA ARG A 39 2.29 -0.90 6.44
C ARG A 39 2.55 -0.03 5.21
N PHE A 40 3.65 -0.28 4.49
CA PHE A 40 3.98 0.48 3.30
C PHE A 40 2.97 0.26 2.16
N LYS A 41 2.53 -0.98 1.93
CA LYS A 41 1.47 -1.29 0.95
C LYS A 41 0.14 -0.61 1.28
N ARG A 42 -0.21 -0.51 2.57
CA ARG A 42 -1.41 0.20 3.02
C ARG A 42 -1.30 1.71 2.73
N ILE A 43 -0.12 2.29 2.95
CA ILE A 43 0.16 3.70 2.65
C ILE A 43 0.13 3.94 1.14
N GLU A 44 0.71 3.04 0.33
CA GLU A 44 0.63 3.12 -1.13
C GLU A 44 -0.79 2.96 -1.67
N ALA A 45 -1.64 2.12 -1.06
CA ALA A 45 -3.05 2.04 -1.47
C ALA A 45 -3.76 3.39 -1.30
N LEU A 46 -3.43 4.13 -0.22
CA LEU A 46 -3.92 5.48 0.02
C LEU A 46 -3.30 6.52 -0.94
N ALA A 47 -2.02 6.36 -1.27
CA ALA A 47 -1.30 7.24 -2.20
C ALA A 47 -1.76 7.03 -3.66
N ARG A 48 -1.94 5.77 -4.09
CA ARG A 48 -2.54 5.41 -5.39
C ARG A 48 -3.98 5.90 -5.51
N SER A 49 -4.77 5.91 -4.41
CA SER A 49 -6.09 6.55 -4.41
C SER A 49 -5.99 8.08 -4.62
N ARG A 50 -5.00 8.75 -4.01
CA ARG A 50 -4.76 10.19 -4.22
C ARG A 50 -4.18 10.51 -5.60
N GLU A 51 -3.34 9.67 -6.17
CA GLU A 51 -2.78 9.84 -7.51
C GLU A 51 -3.81 9.53 -8.60
N HIS A 52 -4.61 8.46 -8.45
CA HIS A 52 -5.77 8.24 -9.30
C HIS A 52 -6.82 9.36 -9.17
N ALA A 53 -7.03 9.93 -7.98
CA ALA A 53 -7.92 11.08 -7.83
C ALA A 53 -7.35 12.37 -8.45
N ARG A 54 -6.02 12.58 -8.41
CA ARG A 54 -5.36 13.73 -9.07
C ARG A 54 -5.35 13.60 -10.60
N ASN A 55 -5.27 12.38 -11.11
CA ASN A 55 -5.30 12.09 -12.55
C ASN A 55 -6.70 11.66 -13.03
N TRP A 56 -7.74 11.81 -12.22
CA TRP A 56 -9.11 11.54 -12.63
C TRP A 56 -9.61 12.69 -13.50
N ASP A 57 -9.73 12.43 -14.81
CA ASP A 57 -10.29 13.38 -15.77
C ASP A 57 -11.82 13.44 -15.66
N TYR A 58 -12.29 14.22 -14.70
CA TYR A 58 -13.72 14.44 -14.48
C TYR A 58 -14.40 15.09 -15.70
N ASP A 59 -13.69 15.99 -16.38
CA ASP A 59 -14.20 16.70 -17.55
C ASP A 59 -14.35 15.73 -18.74
N GLY A 60 -13.37 14.85 -18.96
CA GLY A 60 -13.46 13.78 -19.96
C GLY A 60 -14.62 12.81 -19.71
N TRP A 61 -14.89 12.48 -18.45
CA TRP A 61 -16.06 11.65 -18.08
C TRP A 61 -17.40 12.37 -18.34
N LEU A 62 -17.49 13.68 -18.07
CA LEU A 62 -18.70 14.47 -18.36
C LEU A 62 -19.00 14.55 -19.85
N VAL A 63 -17.95 14.72 -20.67
CA VAL A 63 -18.07 14.76 -22.14
C VAL A 63 -18.57 13.41 -22.67
N ALA A 64 -17.92 12.31 -22.29
CA ALA A 64 -18.34 10.97 -22.71
C ALA A 64 -19.80 10.67 -22.33
N ARG A 65 -20.24 11.08 -21.14
CA ARG A 65 -21.62 10.89 -20.68
C ARG A 65 -22.62 11.80 -21.41
N ALA A 66 -22.22 13.00 -21.82
CA ALA A 66 -23.04 13.88 -22.64
C ALA A 66 -23.22 13.29 -24.05
N ASP A 67 -22.14 12.75 -24.62
CA ASP A 67 -22.15 12.09 -25.93
C ASP A 67 -23.02 10.82 -25.91
N GLU A 68 -22.92 9.99 -24.87
CA GLU A 68 -23.79 8.83 -24.67
C GLU A 68 -25.27 9.23 -24.57
N LYS A 69 -25.60 10.32 -23.86
CA LYS A 69 -26.98 10.84 -23.78
C LYS A 69 -27.47 11.42 -25.11
N ALA A 70 -26.58 12.05 -25.89
CA ALA A 70 -26.90 12.58 -27.21
C ALA A 70 -27.14 11.44 -28.21
N ALA A 71 -26.31 10.40 -28.18
CA ALA A 71 -26.46 9.20 -29.00
C ALA A 71 -27.76 8.44 -28.68
N GLY A 72 -28.11 8.32 -27.39
CA GLY A 72 -29.37 7.72 -26.97
C GLY A 72 -30.63 8.51 -27.35
N LYS A 73 -30.52 9.84 -27.53
CA LYS A 73 -31.62 10.70 -28.02
C LYS A 73 -31.77 10.74 -29.54
N ALA A 74 -30.73 10.37 -30.29
CA ALA A 74 -30.76 10.36 -31.75
C ALA A 74 -31.31 9.04 -32.35
N THR A 75 -31.52 8.03 -31.51
CA THR A 75 -31.95 6.68 -31.92
C THR A 75 -33.37 6.31 -31.43
N GLY A 76 -34.14 7.29 -30.94
CA GLY A 76 -35.55 7.15 -30.56
C GLY A 76 -36.39 8.21 -31.25
#